data_AF-A0A382ZMP2-F1
#
_entry.id   AF-A0A382ZMP2-F1
#
_cell.length_a   1.000
_cell.length_b   1.000
_cell.length_c   1.000
_cell.angle_alpha   90.00
_cell.angle_beta   90.00
_cell.angle_gamma   90.00
#
_symmetry.space_group_name_H-M   'P 1'
#
loop_
_entity.id
_entity.type
_entity.pdbx_description
1 polymer ?
#
loop_
_entity_poly.entity_id
_entity_poly.type
_entity_poly.pdbx_seq_one_letter_code
_entity_poly.pdbx_strand_id
1 'polypeptide(L)' 'MKLQTPKGTSDYIGERAKKLNKIIRAFQDSFELFGFNPIKTPTFEYASILKGKYGADEKSIYEFKDKGN' A
#
# COMPACT_ATOMS: atom_id res chain seq x y z
N MET A 1 -26.96 -8.65 4.68
CA MET A 1 -25.73 -7.83 4.79
C MET A 1 -25.52 -7.13 3.46
N LYS A 2 -25.42 -5.79 3.43
CA LYS A 2 -25.17 -5.05 2.19
C LYS A 2 -23.69 -5.21 1.83
N LEU A 3 -23.40 -5.67 0.61
CA LEU A 3 -22.03 -5.73 0.11
C LEU A 3 -21.48 -4.30 0.01
N GLN A 4 -20.43 -4.01 0.75
CA GLN A 4 -19.76 -2.71 0.75
C GLN A 4 -18.28 -2.89 1.08
N THR A 5 -17.43 -2.04 0.50
CA THR A 5 -16.02 -1.97 0.85
C THR A 5 -15.83 -1.38 2.25
N PRO A 6 -14.72 -1.68 2.94
CA PRO A 6 -14.35 -0.98 4.17
C PRO A 6 -14.36 0.54 3.99
N LYS A 7 -14.72 1.29 5.04
CA LYS A 7 -14.73 2.76 5.01
C LYS A 7 -13.37 3.29 4.56
N GLY A 8 -13.38 4.23 3.62
CA GLY A 8 -12.15 4.83 3.07
C GLY A 8 -11.46 4.01 1.98
N THR A 9 -12.04 2.88 1.55
CA THR A 9 -11.52 2.06 0.44
C THR A 9 -12.53 2.03 -0.72
N SER A 10 -12.04 1.81 -1.94
CA SER A 10 -12.88 1.78 -3.15
C SER A 10 -12.28 0.88 -4.21
N ASP A 11 -13.14 0.20 -4.97
CA ASP A 11 -12.72 -0.59 -6.11
C ASP A 11 -12.35 0.31 -7.30
N TYR A 12 -11.27 -0.05 -8.01
CA TYR A 12 -10.84 0.60 -9.24
C TYR A 12 -11.04 -0.41 -10.38
N ILE A 13 -11.95 -0.09 -11.30
CA ILE A 13 -12.39 -1.03 -12.36
C ILE A 13 -12.32 -0.32 -13.73
N GLY A 14 -12.08 -1.09 -14.79
CA GLY A 14 -12.12 -0.61 -16.18
C GLY A 14 -11.11 0.51 -16.44
N GLU A 15 -11.57 1.58 -17.08
CA GLU A 15 -10.71 2.71 -17.47
C GLU A 15 -10.01 3.38 -16.29
N ARG A 16 -10.62 3.39 -15.10
CA ARG A 16 -9.99 3.97 -13.90
C ARG A 16 -8.75 3.16 -13.48
N ALA A 17 -8.83 1.83 -13.50
CA ALA A 17 -7.69 0.96 -13.21
C ALA A 17 -6.60 1.08 -14.28
N LYS A 18 -6.99 1.11 -15.57
CA LYS A 18 -6.04 1.28 -16.69
C LYS A 18 -5.27 2.59 -16.57
N LYS A 19 -5.95 3.69 -16.24
CA LYS A 19 -5.31 5.01 -16.06
C LYS A 19 -4.32 5.00 -14.89
N LEU A 20 -4.67 4.39 -13.77
CA LEU A 20 -3.77 4.25 -12.62
C LEU A 20 -2.50 3.45 -13.00
N ASN A 21 -2.67 2.32 -13.69
CA ASN A 21 -1.54 1.51 -14.15
C ASN A 21 -0.62 2.28 -15.11
N LYS A 22 -1.19 3.10 -16.00
CA LYS A 22 -0.40 3.96 -16.90
C LYS A 22 0.46 4.96 -16.13
N ILE A 23 -0.08 5.55 -15.06
CA ILE A 23 0.65 6.51 -14.21
C ILE A 23 1.79 5.80 -13.48
N ILE A 24 1.51 4.67 -12.85
CA ILE A 24 2.52 3.88 -12.12
C ILE A 24 3.67 3.49 -13.06
N ARG A 25 3.35 3.02 -14.27
CA ARG A 25 4.35 2.60 -15.25
C ARG A 25 5.25 3.76 -15.69
N ALA A 26 4.69 4.95 -15.90
CA ALA A 26 5.49 6.12 -16.25
C ALA A 26 6.55 6.46 -15.18
N PHE A 27 6.22 6.29 -13.89
CA PHE A 27 7.21 6.46 -12.81
C PHE A 27 8.27 5.35 -12.82
N GLN A 28 7.86 4.09 -13.01
CA GLN A 28 8.78 2.95 -13.07
C GLN A 28 9.79 3.11 -14.21
N ASP A 29 9.29 3.37 -15.43
CA ASP A 29 10.13 3.57 -16.62
C ASP A 29 11.12 4.73 -16.40
N SER A 30 10.67 5.80 -15.74
CA SER A 30 11.54 6.93 -15.42
C SER A 30 12.62 6.57 -14.41
N PHE A 31 12.32 5.82 -13.34
CA PHE A 31 13.34 5.43 -12.35
C PHE A 31 14.34 4.41 -12.92
N GLU A 32 13.87 3.46 -13.73
CA GLU A 32 14.74 2.47 -14.37
C GLU A 32 15.78 3.13 -15.31
N LEU A 33 15.41 4.23 -15.98
CA LEU A 33 16.34 5.02 -16.81
C LEU A 33 17.55 5.57 -16.03
N PHE A 34 17.38 5.83 -14.73
CA PHE A 34 18.46 6.29 -13.85
C PHE A 34 19.15 5.15 -13.08
N GLY A 35 18.90 3.89 -13.46
CA GLY A 35 19.58 2.73 -12.88
C GLY A 35 19.04 2.26 -11.52
N PHE A 36 17.84 2.72 -11.12
CA PHE A 36 17.20 2.25 -9.90
C PHE A 36 16.56 0.88 -10.13
N ASN A 37 16.77 -0.04 -9.18
CA ASN A 37 16.13 -1.34 -9.18
C ASN A 37 14.84 -1.33 -8.34
N PRO A 38 13.77 -2.00 -8.80
CA PRO A 38 12.55 -2.12 -8.02
C PRO A 38 12.79 -3.02 -6.80
N ILE A 39 12.22 -2.63 -5.66
CA ILE A 39 12.08 -3.48 -4.48
C ILE A 39 10.62 -3.55 -4.08
N LYS A 40 10.23 -4.68 -3.48
CA LYS A 40 8.88 -4.86 -2.94
C LYS A 40 8.98 -5.55 -1.59
N THR A 41 8.36 -4.95 -0.60
CA THR A 41 8.21 -5.52 0.74
C THR A 41 6.80 -6.11 0.90
N PRO A 42 6.58 -6.97 1.90
CA PRO A 42 5.24 -7.34 2.32
C PRO A 42 4.35 -6.10 2.58
N THR A 43 3.04 -6.26 2.40
CA THR A 43 2.06 -5.16 2.62
C THR A 43 1.94 -4.76 4.09
N PHE A 44 2.19 -5.70 4.99
CA PHE A 44 2.24 -5.47 6.43
C PHE A 44 3.59 -5.95 6.97
N GLU A 45 4.03 -5.32 8.05
CA GLU A 45 5.25 -5.65 8.78
C GLU A 45 4.90 -5.90 10.25
N TYR A 46 5.83 -6.47 11.01
CA TYR A 46 5.65 -6.55 12.46
C TYR A 46 5.45 -5.16 13.05
N ALA A 47 4.47 -5.01 13.95
CA ALA A 47 4.15 -3.72 14.56
C ALA A 47 5.36 -3.08 15.25
N SER A 48 6.27 -3.89 15.82
CA SER A 48 7.51 -3.42 16.43
C SER A 48 8.48 -2.75 15.44
N ILE A 49 8.40 -3.05 14.14
CA ILE A 49 9.21 -2.42 13.10
C ILE A 49 8.70 -1.00 12.79
N LEU A 50 7.40 -0.75 12.96
CA LEU A 50 6.73 0.50 12.58
C LEU A 50 6.51 1.44 13.78
N LYS A 51 6.23 0.90 14.97
CA LYS A 51 6.01 1.69 16.20
C LYS A 51 7.29 2.37 16.68
N GLY A 52 7.14 3.53 17.32
CA GLY A 52 8.24 4.38 17.80
C GLY A 52 8.88 5.27 16.73
N LYS A 53 8.50 5.13 15.45
CA LYS A 53 9.10 5.88 14.32
C LYS A 53 8.29 7.09 13.89
N TYR A 54 6.99 7.14 14.20
CA TYR A 54 6.06 8.11 13.62
C TYR A 54 5.38 9.02 14.65
N GLY A 55 5.68 8.87 15.94
CA GLY A 55 5.20 9.77 17.00
C GLY A 55 3.67 9.85 17.03
N ALA A 56 3.11 11.07 16.91
CA ALA A 56 1.67 11.29 16.99
C ALA A 56 0.86 10.61 15.86
N ASP A 57 1.49 10.28 14.73
CA ASP A 57 0.84 9.66 13.58
C ASP A 57 0.70 8.13 13.72
N GLU A 58 1.29 7.53 14.75
CA GLU A 58 1.18 6.09 15.01
C GLU A 58 -0.25 5.61 15.21
N LYS A 59 -1.14 6.49 15.67
CA LYS A 59 -2.59 6.21 15.79
C LYS A 59 -3.27 5.85 14.46
N SER A 60 -2.60 6.11 13.33
CA SER A 60 -3.10 5.83 11.99
C SER A 60 -2.64 4.47 11.44
N ILE A 61 -1.85 3.70 12.20
CA ILE A 61 -1.37 2.37 11.80
C ILE A 61 -2.50 1.35 11.97
N TYR A 62 -2.77 0.57 10.92
CA TYR A 62 -3.66 -0.59 11.02
C TYR A 62 -2.89 -1.78 11.62
N GLU A 63 -3.35 -2.25 12.78
CA GLU A 63 -2.79 -3.41 13.46
C GLU A 63 -3.63 -4.65 13.21
N PHE A 64 -2.96 -5.79 13.06
CA PHE A 64 -3.58 -7.08 12.81
C PHE A 64 -3.28 -8.04 13.96
N LYS A 65 -4.28 -8.85 14.33
CA LYS A 65 -4.05 -9.96 15.26
C LYS A 65 -3.46 -11.13 14.50
N ASP A 66 -2.25 -11.54 14.88
CA ASP A 66 -1.67 -12.80 14.42
C ASP A 66 -2.49 -13.98 14.96
N LYS A 67 -2.79 -14.94 14.08
CA LYS A 67 -3.54 -16.18 14.38
C LYS A 67 -2.66 -17.43 14.33
N GLY A 68 -1.36 -17.27 14.08
CA GLY A 68 -0.40 -18.37 13.95
C GLY A 68 0.15 -18.90 15.29
N ASN A 69 -0.24 -18.30 16.41
CA ASN A 69 0.08 -18.73 17.77
C ASN A 69 -1.19 -19.12 18.54
#